data_AF-A0A853C888-F1
#
_entry.id   AF-A0A853C888-F1
#
_cell.length_a   1.000
_cell.length_b   1.000
_cell.length_c   1.000
_cell.angle_alpha   90.00
_cell.angle_beta   90.00
_cell.angle_gamma   90.00
#
_symmetry.space_group_name_H-M   'P 1'
#
loop_
_entity.id
_entity.type
_entity.pdbx_description
1 polymer ?
#
loop_
_entity_poly.entity_id
_entity_poly.type
_entity_poly.pdbx_seq_one_letter_code
_entity_poly.pdbx_strand_id
1 'polypeptide(L)'
;MLSAAAVSQVRRAVRTALRAETGEPPLWRWSGQVPAQDFVAAVLRHRVAGLVAGAEALEVPPEVHEQLASAARLDRMDAMAHLRAVAEVAGVLDGIDHLVVKGAPLAVQTTGDPTARGAADVDVLVDTADLPVALGRLAARDLGVRREHAVDRDSWMWRYQRWAAHEVTLDGPLGSVDLHWRLDPTHDGLPGFAELWSRRTKVDVGPVTVATLGVADAFAHALRHAAQDDWGSLRSLVDVHRLARDPAAWRGPKGLARLDRTSLTVVDATVGLPDGTPAFRRTSSGLARAVSAQRRPVRFTRFPGDAAMRAAGYTLAASRSPRDVALTVARIALPPLRVTHLTDRGPVSAIARALLARSRRSPGWDEHR
;
A
#
# COMPACT_ATOMS: atom_id res chain seq x y z
N MET A 1 3.24 8.86 -19.82
CA MET A 1 2.63 7.53 -19.58
C MET A 1 3.57 6.47 -20.14
N LEU A 2 3.68 5.30 -19.50
CA LEU A 2 4.46 4.19 -20.04
C LEU A 2 3.76 3.55 -21.25
N SER A 3 4.56 2.99 -22.17
CA SER A 3 4.05 2.25 -23.31
C SER A 3 3.37 0.94 -22.84
N ALA A 4 2.30 0.54 -23.54
CA ALA A 4 1.60 -0.71 -23.21
C ALA A 4 2.51 -1.93 -23.42
N ALA A 5 3.37 -1.88 -24.44
CA ALA A 5 4.34 -2.92 -24.75
C ALA A 5 5.38 -3.07 -23.63
N ALA A 6 5.93 -1.97 -23.11
CA ALA A 6 6.89 -1.99 -22.02
C ALA A 6 6.30 -2.62 -20.75
N VAL A 7 5.11 -2.16 -20.31
CA VAL A 7 4.43 -2.72 -19.13
C VAL A 7 4.09 -4.21 -19.35
N SER A 8 3.70 -4.60 -20.56
CA SER A 8 3.46 -6.01 -20.90
C SER A 8 4.73 -6.87 -20.76
N GLN A 9 5.87 -6.39 -21.25
CA GLN A 9 7.15 -7.09 -21.09
C GLN A 9 7.56 -7.19 -19.61
N VAL A 10 7.38 -6.12 -18.81
CA VAL A 10 7.66 -6.15 -17.37
C VAL A 10 6.77 -7.16 -16.65
N ARG A 11 5.47 -7.26 -16.97
CA ARG A 11 4.58 -8.30 -16.39
C ARG A 11 5.09 -9.72 -16.69
N ARG A 12 5.56 -9.97 -17.91
CA ARG A 12 6.12 -11.28 -18.31
C ARG A 12 7.43 -11.57 -17.58
N ALA A 13 8.32 -10.59 -17.47
CA ALA A 13 9.56 -10.70 -16.73
C ALA A 13 9.30 -10.99 -15.24
N VAL A 14 8.39 -10.23 -14.60
CA VAL A 14 7.98 -10.45 -13.20
C VAL A 14 7.37 -11.84 -13.01
N ARG A 15 6.45 -12.28 -13.88
CA ARG A 15 5.87 -13.63 -13.81
C ARG A 15 6.94 -14.71 -13.88
N THR A 16 7.92 -14.54 -14.76
CA THR A 16 9.02 -15.49 -14.95
C THR A 16 9.92 -15.53 -13.73
N ALA A 17 10.28 -14.35 -13.17
CA ALA A 17 11.06 -14.26 -11.94
C ALA A 17 10.35 -14.92 -10.75
N LEU A 18 9.03 -14.69 -10.59
CA LEU A 18 8.23 -15.31 -9.52
C LEU A 18 8.15 -16.84 -9.62
N ARG A 19 8.15 -17.39 -10.85
CA ARG A 19 8.21 -18.85 -11.07
C ARG A 19 9.59 -19.43 -10.80
N ALA A 20 10.65 -18.69 -11.14
CA ALA A 20 12.01 -19.10 -10.83
C ALA A 20 12.24 -19.21 -9.31
N GLU A 21 11.61 -18.36 -8.49
CA GLU A 21 11.65 -18.45 -7.02
C GLU A 21 11.10 -19.78 -6.48
N THR A 22 10.21 -20.46 -7.22
CA THR A 22 9.61 -21.76 -6.82
C THR A 22 10.25 -22.95 -7.54
N GLY A 23 11.39 -22.74 -8.21
CA GLY A 23 12.14 -23.80 -8.90
C GLY A 23 11.53 -24.24 -10.23
N GLU A 24 10.53 -23.53 -10.76
CA GLU A 24 10.07 -23.76 -12.12
C GLU A 24 11.13 -23.24 -13.12
N PRO A 25 11.32 -23.90 -14.28
CA PRO A 25 12.27 -23.46 -15.30
C PRO A 25 11.59 -22.68 -16.44
N PRO A 26 11.29 -21.37 -16.30
CA PRO A 26 10.98 -20.56 -17.46
C PRO A 26 12.17 -19.66 -17.81
N LEU A 27 12.73 -19.82 -19.00
CA LEU A 27 13.58 -18.80 -19.61
C LEU A 27 12.68 -17.77 -20.30
N TRP A 28 12.79 -16.51 -19.90
CA TRP A 28 12.24 -15.39 -20.66
C TRP A 28 13.37 -14.61 -21.31
N ARG A 29 13.23 -14.36 -22.61
CA ARG A 29 14.17 -13.56 -23.38
C ARG A 29 13.56 -12.22 -23.74
N TRP A 30 14.33 -11.16 -23.57
CA TRP A 30 13.95 -9.83 -24.03
C TRP A 30 13.73 -9.85 -25.54
N SER A 31 12.54 -9.42 -25.98
CA SER A 31 12.15 -9.54 -27.40
C SER A 31 12.75 -8.47 -28.32
N GLY A 32 13.45 -7.47 -27.78
CA GLY A 32 13.97 -6.32 -28.55
C GLY A 32 12.90 -5.39 -29.12
N GLN A 33 11.61 -5.72 -28.98
CA GLN A 33 10.50 -4.93 -29.51
C GLN A 33 10.18 -3.66 -28.72
N VAL A 34 10.77 -3.52 -27.54
CA VAL A 34 10.61 -2.36 -26.66
C VAL A 34 11.98 -1.77 -26.43
N PRO A 35 12.19 -0.45 -26.61
CA PRO A 35 13.46 0.20 -26.29
C PRO A 35 13.91 -0.12 -24.86
N ALA A 36 15.22 -0.37 -24.68
CA ALA A 36 15.81 -0.72 -23.38
C ALA A 36 15.42 0.29 -22.28
N GLN A 37 15.51 1.58 -22.59
CA GLN A 37 15.12 2.69 -21.72
C GLN A 37 13.65 2.64 -21.26
N ASP A 38 12.72 2.24 -22.14
CA ASP A 38 11.29 2.16 -21.82
C ASP A 38 11.02 0.96 -20.90
N PHE A 39 11.73 -0.15 -21.12
CA PHE A 39 11.66 -1.32 -20.26
C PHE A 39 12.19 -1.00 -18.86
N VAL A 40 13.39 -0.40 -18.77
CA VAL A 40 13.99 0.01 -17.48
C VAL A 40 13.08 1.01 -16.76
N ALA A 41 12.58 2.03 -17.44
CA ALA A 41 11.64 3.00 -16.85
C ALA A 41 10.38 2.33 -16.30
N ALA A 42 9.84 1.33 -17.01
CA ALA A 42 8.69 0.55 -16.54
C ALA A 42 9.03 -0.31 -15.31
N VAL A 43 10.20 -0.97 -15.28
CA VAL A 43 10.66 -1.75 -14.12
C VAL A 43 10.80 -0.86 -12.88
N LEU A 44 11.44 0.30 -13.02
CA LEU A 44 11.64 1.27 -11.94
C LEU A 44 10.30 1.83 -11.42
N ARG A 45 9.40 2.22 -12.33
CA ARG A 45 8.04 2.69 -11.98
C ARG A 45 7.25 1.66 -11.18
N HIS A 46 7.48 0.38 -11.45
CA HIS A 46 6.79 -0.70 -10.76
C HIS A 46 7.51 -1.19 -9.51
N ARG A 47 8.71 -0.65 -9.22
CA ARG A 47 9.55 -1.00 -8.07
C ARG A 47 9.82 -2.49 -7.97
N VAL A 48 10.19 -3.08 -9.11
CA VAL A 48 10.51 -4.52 -9.24
C VAL A 48 11.93 -4.74 -9.76
N ALA A 49 12.81 -3.75 -9.66
CA ALA A 49 14.20 -3.84 -10.14
C ALA A 49 14.95 -5.00 -9.46
N GLY A 50 14.86 -5.12 -8.13
CA GLY A 50 15.49 -6.21 -7.39
C GLY A 50 15.03 -7.61 -7.82
N LEU A 51 13.73 -7.78 -8.07
CA LEU A 51 13.15 -9.04 -8.54
C LEU A 51 13.61 -9.39 -9.96
N VAL A 52 13.61 -8.41 -10.87
CA VAL A 52 13.99 -8.63 -12.27
C VAL A 52 15.50 -8.80 -12.41
N ALA A 53 16.31 -8.01 -11.71
CA ALA A 53 17.77 -8.11 -11.77
C ALA A 53 18.31 -9.41 -11.15
N GLY A 54 17.65 -9.92 -10.10
CA GLY A 54 18.07 -11.14 -9.39
C GLY A 54 17.63 -12.45 -10.05
N ALA A 55 16.83 -12.40 -11.11
CA ALA A 55 16.31 -13.60 -11.75
C ALA A 55 17.23 -14.06 -12.90
N GLU A 56 18.05 -15.08 -12.65
CA GLU A 56 18.91 -15.72 -13.67
C GLU A 56 18.10 -16.23 -14.88
N ALA A 57 16.83 -16.55 -14.64
CA ALA A 57 15.84 -16.95 -15.63
C ALA A 57 15.52 -15.89 -16.71
N LEU A 58 15.98 -14.64 -16.53
CA LEU A 58 15.72 -13.53 -17.45
C LEU A 58 16.95 -13.20 -18.30
N GLU A 59 16.88 -13.48 -19.60
CA GLU A 59 17.90 -13.05 -20.55
C GLU A 59 17.58 -11.63 -21.04
N VAL A 60 18.29 -10.63 -20.49
CA VAL A 60 18.24 -9.23 -20.90
C VAL A 60 19.61 -8.78 -21.45
N PRO A 61 19.67 -7.73 -22.29
CA PRO A 61 20.94 -7.16 -22.74
C PRO A 61 21.85 -6.76 -21.57
N PRO A 62 23.18 -6.85 -21.71
CA PRO A 62 24.12 -6.46 -20.65
C PRO A 62 23.90 -5.05 -20.11
N GLU A 63 23.60 -4.07 -20.99
CA GLU A 63 23.33 -2.69 -20.58
C GLU A 63 22.07 -2.57 -19.70
N VAL A 64 21.04 -3.36 -19.99
CA VAL A 64 19.79 -3.38 -19.22
C VAL A 64 20.03 -4.05 -17.89
N HIS A 65 20.76 -5.17 -17.89
CA HIS A 65 21.14 -5.87 -16.67
C HIS A 65 21.90 -4.96 -15.71
N GLU A 66 22.91 -4.23 -16.20
CA GLU A 66 23.72 -3.32 -15.38
C GLU A 66 22.88 -2.19 -14.76
N GLN A 67 21.98 -1.56 -15.53
CA GLN A 67 21.07 -0.54 -15.03
C GLN A 67 20.14 -1.08 -13.94
N LEU A 68 19.56 -2.27 -14.16
CA LEU A 68 18.65 -2.89 -13.19
C LEU A 68 19.39 -3.36 -11.94
N ALA A 69 20.61 -3.90 -12.07
CA ALA A 69 21.46 -4.31 -10.95
C ALA A 69 21.88 -3.10 -10.10
N SER A 70 22.22 -1.98 -10.75
CA SER A 70 22.54 -0.73 -10.05
C SER A 70 21.33 -0.21 -9.26
N ALA A 71 20.14 -0.18 -9.90
CA ALA A 71 18.90 0.21 -9.23
C ALA A 71 18.54 -0.73 -8.08
N ALA A 72 18.68 -2.05 -8.27
CA ALA A 72 18.45 -3.04 -7.22
C ALA A 72 19.40 -2.87 -6.02
N ARG A 73 20.67 -2.52 -6.28
CA ARG A 73 21.64 -2.23 -5.21
C ARG A 73 21.24 -0.99 -4.41
N LEU A 74 20.80 0.08 -5.07
CA LEU A 74 20.30 1.29 -4.39
C LEU A 74 19.03 0.97 -3.57
N ASP A 75 18.06 0.24 -4.15
CA ASP A 75 16.86 -0.20 -3.43
C ASP A 75 17.19 -1.03 -2.17
N ARG A 76 18.22 -1.89 -2.22
CA ARG A 76 18.70 -2.64 -1.04
C ARG A 76 19.39 -1.74 -0.02
N MET A 77 20.19 -0.76 -0.45
CA MET A 77 20.81 0.21 0.46
C MET A 77 19.76 1.02 1.20
N ASP A 78 18.74 1.51 0.47
CA ASP A 78 17.60 2.21 1.07
C ASP A 78 16.84 1.29 2.03
N ALA A 79 16.63 0.01 1.66
CA ALA A 79 15.97 -0.95 2.53
C ALA A 79 16.74 -1.19 3.84
N MET A 80 18.07 -1.28 3.79
CA MET A 80 18.92 -1.39 4.98
C MET A 80 18.81 -0.16 5.88
N ALA A 81 18.85 1.05 5.31
CA ALA A 81 18.63 2.28 6.07
C ALA A 81 17.23 2.28 6.72
N HIS A 82 16.23 1.75 6.01
CA HIS A 82 14.87 1.64 6.50
C HIS A 82 14.71 0.63 7.66
N LEU A 83 15.55 -0.41 7.77
CA LEU A 83 15.54 -1.33 8.92
C LEU A 83 15.82 -0.60 10.24
N ARG A 84 16.70 0.42 10.19
CA ARG A 84 16.95 1.28 11.35
C ARG A 84 15.70 2.07 11.74
N ALA A 85 14.98 2.63 10.77
CA ALA A 85 13.73 3.35 11.04
C ALA A 85 12.69 2.44 11.70
N VAL A 86 12.55 1.19 11.22
CA VAL A 86 11.67 0.18 11.83
C VAL A 86 12.09 -0.12 13.28
N ALA A 87 13.39 -0.34 13.52
CA ALA A 87 13.91 -0.59 14.86
C ALA A 87 13.69 0.58 15.83
N GLU A 88 13.92 1.82 15.36
CA GLU A 88 13.71 3.00 16.17
C GLU A 88 12.23 3.22 16.50
N VAL A 89 11.33 3.08 15.51
CA VAL A 89 9.88 3.20 15.74
C VAL A 89 9.39 2.11 16.70
N ALA A 90 9.83 0.86 16.54
CA ALA A 90 9.48 -0.22 17.46
C ALA A 90 9.94 0.07 18.89
N GLY A 91 11.16 0.60 19.06
CA GLY A 91 11.68 1.00 20.38
C GLY A 91 10.94 2.19 21.00
N VAL A 92 10.50 3.16 20.19
CA VAL A 92 9.69 4.31 20.66
C VAL A 92 8.32 3.86 21.17
N LEU A 93 7.76 2.84 20.53
CA LEU A 93 6.46 2.27 20.86
C LEU A 93 6.55 1.09 21.83
N ASP A 94 7.71 0.87 22.47
CA ASP A 94 7.85 -0.20 23.46
C ASP A 94 6.85 -0.05 24.61
N GLY A 95 6.19 -1.15 24.99
CA GLY A 95 5.07 -1.14 25.93
C GLY A 95 3.73 -0.62 25.38
N ILE A 96 3.63 -0.33 24.08
CA ILE A 96 2.36 -0.15 23.36
C ILE A 96 2.21 -1.33 22.39
N ASP A 97 1.08 -2.01 22.41
CA ASP A 97 0.80 -3.08 21.45
C ASP A 97 0.73 -2.48 20.02
N HIS A 98 1.61 -2.92 19.13
CA HIS A 98 1.72 -2.37 17.78
C HIS A 98 2.17 -3.42 16.75
N LEU A 99 1.65 -3.31 15.51
CA LEU A 99 2.01 -4.18 14.39
C LEU A 99 2.73 -3.39 13.30
N VAL A 100 3.88 -3.86 12.83
CA VAL A 100 4.53 -3.32 11.64
C VAL A 100 4.06 -4.12 10.42
N VAL A 101 3.32 -3.49 9.51
CA VAL A 101 2.43 -4.23 8.59
C VAL A 101 3.07 -4.59 7.24
N LYS A 102 3.77 -3.65 6.60
CA LYS A 102 4.36 -3.82 5.27
C LYS A 102 5.88 -3.80 5.36
N GLY A 103 6.55 -3.32 4.33
CA GLY A 103 8.00 -3.07 4.35
C GLY A 103 8.81 -4.33 4.65
N ALA A 104 9.79 -4.19 5.54
CA ALA A 104 10.70 -5.27 5.92
C ALA A 104 10.01 -6.49 6.56
N PRO A 105 9.06 -6.34 7.51
CA PRO A 105 8.33 -7.50 8.05
C PRO A 105 7.67 -8.38 7.00
N LEU A 106 7.01 -7.76 6.02
CA LEU A 106 6.38 -8.49 4.92
C LEU A 106 7.41 -9.14 3.99
N ALA A 107 8.57 -8.48 3.78
CA ALA A 107 9.67 -9.05 3.02
C ALA A 107 10.21 -10.32 3.68
N VAL A 108 10.42 -10.29 5.01
CA VAL A 108 10.84 -11.48 5.78
C VAL A 108 9.78 -12.56 5.74
N GLN A 109 8.50 -12.22 5.96
CA GLN A 109 7.40 -13.20 5.94
C GLN A 109 7.27 -13.92 4.59
N THR A 110 7.63 -13.26 3.48
CA THR A 110 7.44 -13.80 2.13
C THR A 110 8.71 -14.37 1.48
N THR A 111 9.90 -13.95 1.94
CA THR A 111 11.18 -14.31 1.30
C THR A 111 12.30 -14.67 2.27
N GLY A 112 12.13 -14.41 3.57
CA GLY A 112 13.20 -14.53 4.57
C GLY A 112 14.23 -13.39 4.56
N ASP A 113 14.23 -12.52 3.54
CA ASP A 113 15.16 -11.40 3.43
C ASP A 113 14.44 -10.05 3.68
N PRO A 114 14.84 -9.28 4.72
CA PRO A 114 14.19 -8.01 5.06
C PRO A 114 14.40 -6.90 4.01
N THR A 115 15.35 -7.08 3.08
CA THR A 115 15.69 -6.10 2.03
C THR A 115 15.02 -6.41 0.69
N ALA A 116 14.43 -7.61 0.52
CA ALA A 116 13.94 -8.10 -0.76
C ALA A 116 12.75 -7.33 -1.38
N ARG A 117 12.08 -6.49 -0.58
CA ARG A 117 10.92 -5.68 -1.02
C ARG A 117 11.29 -4.23 -1.38
N GLY A 118 12.49 -3.79 -1.03
CA GLY A 118 12.91 -2.38 -1.08
C GLY A 118 12.27 -1.52 0.01
N ALA A 119 12.79 -0.30 0.20
CA ALA A 119 12.29 0.63 1.22
C ALA A 119 10.91 1.22 0.88
N ALA A 120 10.15 1.59 1.90
CA ALA A 120 8.91 2.37 1.78
C ALA A 120 8.75 3.22 3.04
N ASP A 121 7.54 3.69 3.31
CA ASP A 121 7.20 4.30 4.60
C ASP A 121 7.09 3.20 5.68
N VAL A 122 7.28 3.56 6.96
CA VAL A 122 7.08 2.62 8.07
C VAL A 122 5.59 2.59 8.40
N ASP A 123 4.87 1.57 7.95
CA ASP A 123 3.47 1.34 8.31
C ASP A 123 3.36 0.67 9.70
N VAL A 124 2.86 1.40 10.70
CA VAL A 124 2.59 0.86 12.04
C VAL A 124 1.12 0.97 12.40
N LEU A 125 0.53 -0.13 12.85
CA LEU A 125 -0.85 -0.18 13.33
C LEU A 125 -0.87 -0.29 14.86
N VAL A 126 -1.64 0.58 15.52
CA VAL A 126 -1.90 0.58 16.97
C VAL A 126 -3.39 0.48 17.26
N ASP A 127 -3.76 0.15 18.49
CA ASP A 127 -5.15 0.32 18.92
C ASP A 127 -5.55 1.81 18.90
N THR A 128 -6.81 2.09 18.59
CA THR A 128 -7.33 3.47 18.59
C THR A 128 -7.24 4.12 19.98
N ALA A 129 -7.29 3.33 21.06
CA ALA A 129 -7.11 3.78 22.43
C ALA A 129 -5.69 4.27 22.72
N ASP A 130 -4.68 3.64 22.12
CA ASP A 130 -3.26 3.98 22.31
C ASP A 130 -2.76 5.10 21.39
N LEU A 131 -3.55 5.45 20.37
CA LEU A 131 -3.21 6.47 19.38
C LEU A 131 -2.69 7.79 19.98
N PRO A 132 -3.30 8.40 21.03
CA PRO A 132 -2.77 9.63 21.62
C PRO A 132 -1.37 9.44 22.24
N VAL A 133 -1.12 8.31 22.89
CA VAL A 133 0.16 7.98 23.52
C VAL A 133 1.22 7.73 22.45
N ALA A 134 0.90 6.91 21.45
CA ALA A 134 1.78 6.61 20.32
C ALA A 134 2.21 7.90 19.59
N LEU A 135 1.26 8.78 19.27
CA LEU A 135 1.54 10.08 18.64
C LEU A 135 2.42 10.97 19.52
N GLY A 136 2.22 10.99 20.83
CA GLY A 136 3.05 11.76 21.76
C GLY A 136 4.50 11.25 21.78
N ARG A 137 4.69 9.94 21.80
CA ARG A 137 6.02 9.32 21.83
C ARG A 137 6.78 9.50 20.51
N LEU A 138 6.11 9.35 19.37
CA LEU A 138 6.71 9.59 18.06
C LEU A 138 7.08 11.07 17.90
N ALA A 139 6.22 11.99 18.31
CA ALA A 139 6.52 13.43 18.28
C ALA A 139 7.73 13.81 19.14
N ALA A 140 7.95 13.13 20.27
CA ALA A 140 9.14 13.33 21.12
C ALA A 140 10.45 12.86 20.46
N ARG A 141 10.39 12.22 19.28
CA ARG A 141 11.53 11.85 18.43
C ARG A 141 11.58 12.63 17.12
N ASP A 142 11.05 13.86 17.13
CA ASP A 142 11.01 14.77 15.97
C ASP A 142 10.26 14.20 14.76
N LEU A 143 9.38 13.22 14.96
CA LEU A 143 8.41 12.78 13.95
C LEU A 143 7.17 13.66 14.04
N GLY A 144 7.11 14.68 13.20
CA GLY A 144 6.01 15.63 13.15
C GLY A 144 4.86 15.13 12.26
N VAL A 145 3.62 15.30 12.72
CA VAL A 145 2.44 15.02 11.87
C VAL A 145 2.52 15.87 10.60
N ARG A 146 2.46 15.22 9.43
CA ARG A 146 2.48 15.90 8.14
C ARG A 146 1.40 16.98 8.12
N ARG A 147 1.72 18.16 7.60
CA ARG A 147 0.85 19.36 7.63
C ARG A 147 -0.59 19.08 7.17
N GLU A 148 -0.76 18.25 6.16
CA GLU A 148 -2.08 17.86 5.62
C GLU A 148 -2.95 17.08 6.61
N HIS A 149 -2.34 16.45 7.61
CA HIS A 149 -3.00 15.69 8.67
C HIS A 149 -3.09 16.46 9.99
N ALA A 150 -2.41 17.60 10.12
CA ALA A 150 -2.32 18.34 11.38
C ALA A 150 -3.68 18.97 11.72
N VAL A 151 -4.28 18.50 12.82
CA VAL A 151 -5.51 19.05 13.40
C VAL A 151 -5.32 19.20 14.92
N ASP A 152 -6.02 20.16 15.51
CA ASP A 152 -6.10 20.28 16.96
C ASP A 152 -6.73 19.00 17.56
N ARG A 153 -6.01 18.36 18.47
CA ARG A 153 -6.37 17.05 19.07
C ARG A 153 -7.59 17.13 19.99
N ASP A 154 -7.94 18.30 20.52
CA ASP A 154 -9.12 18.47 21.36
C ASP A 154 -10.38 18.86 20.55
N SER A 155 -10.19 19.19 19.28
CA SER A 155 -11.26 19.64 18.39
C SER A 155 -12.21 18.52 17.96
N TRP A 156 -13.40 18.90 17.50
CA TRP A 156 -14.31 17.97 16.82
C TRP A 156 -13.69 17.42 15.52
N MET A 157 -12.76 18.15 14.90
CA MET A 157 -12.08 17.73 13.67
C MET A 157 -11.19 16.51 13.94
N TRP A 158 -10.52 16.44 15.08
CA TRP A 158 -9.78 15.23 15.47
C TRP A 158 -10.69 14.02 15.60
N ARG A 159 -11.87 14.19 16.21
CA ARG A 159 -12.88 13.11 16.32
C ARG A 159 -13.37 12.69 14.93
N TYR A 160 -13.62 13.65 14.05
CA TYR A 160 -13.98 13.38 12.67
C TYR A 160 -12.86 12.66 11.92
N GLN A 161 -11.61 13.10 12.04
CA GLN A 161 -10.46 12.48 11.39
C GLN A 161 -10.26 11.04 11.85
N ARG A 162 -10.37 10.75 13.16
CA ARG A 162 -10.32 9.36 13.67
C ARG A 162 -11.43 8.47 13.12
N TRP A 163 -12.62 9.02 12.91
CA TRP A 163 -13.76 8.29 12.32
C TRP A 163 -13.65 8.15 10.80
N ALA A 164 -13.18 9.19 10.10
CA ALA A 164 -13.19 9.33 8.65
C ALA A 164 -11.92 8.80 7.97
N ALA A 165 -10.80 8.82 8.68
CA ALA A 165 -9.49 8.35 8.23
C ALA A 165 -9.08 7.09 9.01
N HIS A 166 -8.01 6.45 8.57
CA HIS A 166 -7.51 5.21 9.17
C HIS A 166 -6.04 5.29 9.57
N GLU A 167 -5.38 6.39 9.19
CA GLU A 167 -3.95 6.60 9.36
C GLU A 167 -3.62 8.10 9.46
N VAL A 168 -2.41 8.38 9.94
CA VAL A 168 -1.73 9.67 9.85
C VAL A 168 -0.26 9.45 9.52
N THR A 169 0.24 10.15 8.50
CA THR A 169 1.67 10.20 8.21
C THR A 169 2.39 11.20 9.11
N LEU A 170 3.49 10.75 9.71
CA LEU A 170 4.48 11.58 10.39
C LEU A 170 5.76 11.62 9.57
N ASP A 171 6.37 12.80 9.45
CA ASP A 171 7.64 13.00 8.76
C ASP A 171 8.70 13.44 9.76
N GLY A 172 9.93 12.95 9.59
CA GLY A 172 11.05 13.38 10.42
C GLY A 172 12.37 12.74 9.97
N PRO A 173 13.40 12.74 10.84
CA PRO A 173 14.75 12.26 10.48
C PRO A 173 14.79 10.76 10.15
N LEU A 174 13.79 9.98 10.57
CA LEU A 174 13.67 8.55 10.30
C LEU A 174 12.93 8.24 8.98
N GLY A 175 12.59 9.27 8.21
CA GLY A 175 11.70 9.17 7.05
C GLY A 175 10.23 9.31 7.44
N SER A 176 9.35 8.80 6.59
CA SER A 176 7.90 8.85 6.83
C SER A 176 7.43 7.60 7.58
N VAL A 177 6.60 7.82 8.60
CA VAL A 177 5.92 6.80 9.39
C VAL A 177 4.42 6.97 9.20
N ASP A 178 3.75 5.97 8.65
CA ASP A 178 2.29 5.95 8.60
C ASP A 178 1.77 5.25 9.85
N LEU A 179 1.19 6.02 10.78
CA LEU A 179 0.56 5.50 11.99
C LEU A 179 -0.92 5.23 11.72
N HIS A 180 -1.25 3.96 11.59
CA HIS A 180 -2.57 3.41 11.38
C HIS A 180 -3.27 3.12 12.71
N TRP A 181 -4.58 3.31 12.75
CA TRP A 181 -5.47 2.75 13.78
C TRP A 181 -6.53 1.81 13.19
N ARG A 182 -6.59 1.72 11.85
CA ARG A 182 -7.33 0.70 11.11
C ARG A 182 -6.55 0.28 9.88
N LEU A 183 -6.68 -0.98 9.51
CA LEU A 183 -5.97 -1.58 8.38
C LEU A 183 -6.59 -1.24 7.01
N ASP A 184 -7.84 -0.75 7.02
CA ASP A 184 -8.60 -0.38 5.82
C ASP A 184 -9.28 0.97 6.04
N PRO A 185 -9.51 1.76 4.97
CA PRO A 185 -10.32 2.96 5.04
C PRO A 185 -11.80 2.72 5.43
N THR A 186 -12.32 1.50 5.29
CA THR A 186 -13.62 1.06 5.81
C THR A 186 -13.53 0.60 7.27
N HIS A 187 -14.65 0.60 8.00
CA HIS A 187 -14.68 0.06 9.36
C HIS A 187 -14.71 -1.47 9.38
N ASP A 188 -15.42 -2.09 8.43
CA ASP A 188 -15.77 -3.53 8.51
C ASP A 188 -15.14 -4.37 7.39
N GLY A 189 -14.32 -3.75 6.52
CA GLY A 189 -13.67 -4.41 5.39
C GLY A 189 -12.58 -5.40 5.83
N LEU A 190 -11.79 -5.04 6.83
CA LEU A 190 -10.73 -5.85 7.43
C LEU A 190 -10.90 -5.96 8.96
N PRO A 191 -10.29 -6.97 9.61
CA PRO A 191 -10.33 -7.13 11.07
C PRO A 191 -9.83 -5.90 11.84
N GLY A 192 -10.38 -5.68 13.04
CA GLY A 192 -9.92 -4.64 13.96
C GLY A 192 -8.62 -5.03 14.69
N PHE A 193 -8.01 -4.06 15.38
CA PHE A 193 -6.69 -4.24 16.01
C PHE A 193 -6.61 -5.46 16.94
N ALA A 194 -7.56 -5.65 17.86
CA ALA A 194 -7.55 -6.78 18.80
C ALA A 194 -7.57 -8.17 18.11
N GLU A 195 -8.37 -8.31 17.03
CA GLU A 195 -8.42 -9.55 16.23
C GLU A 195 -7.10 -9.81 15.48
N LEU A 196 -6.44 -8.75 15.02
CA LEU A 196 -5.12 -8.84 14.36
C LEU A 196 -4.03 -9.14 15.37
N TRP A 197 -4.05 -8.48 16.53
CA TRP A 197 -3.08 -8.64 17.60
C TRP A 197 -3.10 -10.05 18.18
N SER A 198 -4.28 -10.61 18.44
CA SER A 198 -4.43 -11.99 18.96
C SER A 198 -3.87 -13.06 18.02
N ARG A 199 -3.78 -12.79 16.70
CA ARG A 199 -3.31 -13.72 15.66
C ARG A 199 -2.05 -13.24 14.95
N ARG A 200 -1.34 -12.29 15.57
CA ARG A 200 -0.08 -11.74 15.05
C ARG A 200 0.99 -12.80 14.96
N THR A 201 1.97 -12.56 14.09
CA THR A 201 3.24 -13.28 14.12
C THR A 201 4.38 -12.32 14.48
N LYS A 202 5.57 -12.86 14.72
CA LYS A 202 6.79 -12.09 14.93
C LYS A 202 7.82 -12.48 13.87
N VAL A 203 8.58 -11.49 13.42
CA VAL A 203 9.63 -11.67 12.42
C VAL A 203 10.86 -10.85 12.81
N ASP A 204 12.04 -11.38 12.49
CA ASP A 204 13.32 -10.71 12.71
C ASP A 204 13.65 -9.81 11.52
N VAL A 205 13.70 -8.50 11.74
CA VAL A 205 13.96 -7.49 10.69
C VAL A 205 15.34 -6.87 10.88
N GLY A 206 16.35 -7.73 10.94
CA GLY A 206 17.74 -7.34 11.23
C GLY A 206 17.98 -7.29 12.74
N PRO A 207 18.17 -6.11 13.36
CA PRO A 207 18.56 -6.01 14.78
C PRO A 207 17.40 -6.16 15.76
N VAL A 208 16.15 -6.22 15.30
CA VAL A 208 14.95 -6.28 16.15
C VAL A 208 13.97 -7.34 15.69
N THR A 209 13.25 -7.92 16.64
CA THR A 209 12.06 -8.75 16.38
C THR A 209 10.83 -7.89 16.53
N VAL A 210 10.00 -7.79 15.49
CA VAL A 210 8.77 -6.98 15.51
C VAL A 210 7.53 -7.85 15.33
N ALA A 211 6.42 -7.43 15.94
CA ALA A 211 5.13 -8.05 15.68
C ALA A 211 4.57 -7.54 14.33
N THR A 212 3.98 -8.46 13.56
CA THR A 212 3.38 -8.17 12.25
C THR A 212 2.11 -9.00 12.04
N LEU A 213 1.40 -8.77 10.94
CA LEU A 213 0.18 -9.50 10.61
C LEU A 213 0.47 -10.99 10.43
N GLY A 214 -0.42 -11.85 10.96
CA GLY A 214 -0.45 -13.25 10.57
C GLY A 214 -0.70 -13.38 9.06
N VAL A 215 -0.19 -14.43 8.42
CA VAL A 215 -0.14 -14.55 6.95
C VAL A 215 -1.51 -14.41 6.26
N ALA A 216 -2.59 -14.91 6.87
CA ALA A 216 -3.96 -14.75 6.35
C ALA A 216 -4.44 -13.30 6.37
N ASP A 217 -4.11 -12.56 7.43
CA ASP A 217 -4.47 -11.14 7.56
C ASP A 217 -3.56 -10.26 6.67
N ALA A 218 -2.28 -10.60 6.55
CA ALA A 218 -1.35 -9.98 5.61
C ALA A 218 -1.82 -10.16 4.16
N PHE A 219 -2.32 -11.35 3.80
CA PHE A 219 -2.88 -11.65 2.48
C PHE A 219 -4.15 -10.85 2.20
N ALA A 220 -5.10 -10.83 3.14
CA ALA A 220 -6.30 -10.02 3.01
C ALA A 220 -5.95 -8.52 2.87
N HIS A 221 -5.00 -8.04 3.65
CA HIS A 221 -4.52 -6.66 3.56
C HIS A 221 -3.86 -6.37 2.21
N ALA A 222 -2.96 -7.23 1.71
CA ALA A 222 -2.30 -7.04 0.43
C ALA A 222 -3.29 -6.97 -0.74
N LEU A 223 -4.34 -7.81 -0.73
CA LEU A 223 -5.42 -7.79 -1.71
C LEU A 223 -6.20 -6.46 -1.70
N ARG A 224 -6.45 -5.92 -0.51
CA ARG A 224 -7.18 -4.66 -0.30
C ARG A 224 -6.35 -3.44 -0.63
N HIS A 225 -5.11 -3.40 -0.16
CA HIS A 225 -4.15 -2.36 -0.47
C HIS A 225 -3.89 -2.26 -1.97
N ALA A 226 -3.72 -3.39 -2.67
CA ALA A 226 -3.58 -3.38 -4.12
C ALA A 226 -4.83 -2.79 -4.81
N ALA A 227 -6.04 -3.10 -4.33
CA ALA A 227 -7.27 -2.54 -4.86
C ALA A 227 -7.45 -1.04 -4.58
N GLN A 228 -6.99 -0.55 -3.42
CA GLN A 228 -7.00 0.87 -3.07
C GLN A 228 -6.17 1.71 -4.05
N ASP A 229 -5.07 1.15 -4.53
CA ASP A 229 -4.17 1.78 -5.50
C ASP A 229 -4.49 1.43 -6.96
N ASP A 230 -5.72 0.98 -7.25
CA ASP A 230 -6.17 0.53 -8.57
C ASP A 230 -5.25 -0.54 -9.20
N TRP A 231 -4.56 -1.34 -8.39
CA TRP A 231 -3.56 -2.33 -8.79
C TRP A 231 -2.45 -1.73 -9.67
N GLY A 232 -2.13 -0.45 -9.44
CA GLY A 232 -1.20 0.30 -10.25
C GLY A 232 0.24 -0.19 -10.14
N SER A 233 0.67 -0.72 -8.99
CA SER A 233 2.05 -1.18 -8.79
C SER A 233 2.17 -2.69 -8.90
N LEU A 234 3.14 -3.19 -9.69
CA LEU A 234 3.40 -4.64 -9.74
C LEU A 234 4.04 -5.14 -8.44
N ARG A 235 4.78 -4.30 -7.70
CA ARG A 235 5.29 -4.65 -6.36
C ARG A 235 4.18 -5.12 -5.42
N SER A 236 3.04 -4.42 -5.39
CA SER A 236 1.90 -4.82 -4.56
C SER A 236 1.26 -6.13 -5.04
N LEU A 237 1.34 -6.46 -6.34
CA LEU A 237 0.85 -7.74 -6.86
C LEU A 237 1.82 -8.89 -6.60
N VAL A 238 3.12 -8.60 -6.57
CA VAL A 238 4.17 -9.53 -6.12
C VAL A 238 3.95 -9.91 -4.66
N ASP A 239 3.62 -8.95 -3.79
CA ASP A 239 3.28 -9.22 -2.38
C ASP A 239 2.11 -10.23 -2.28
N VAL A 240 1.04 -10.01 -3.06
CA VAL A 240 -0.11 -10.94 -3.11
C VAL A 240 0.30 -12.32 -3.63
N HIS A 241 1.09 -12.38 -4.71
CA HIS A 241 1.57 -13.65 -5.25
C HIS A 241 2.37 -14.45 -4.21
N ARG A 242 3.32 -13.81 -3.54
CA ARG A 242 4.19 -14.49 -2.56
C ARG A 242 3.41 -14.95 -1.34
N LEU A 243 2.50 -14.13 -0.81
CA LEU A 243 1.60 -14.53 0.28
C LEU A 243 0.68 -15.69 -0.11
N ALA A 244 0.20 -15.73 -1.35
CA ALA A 244 -0.66 -16.80 -1.85
C ALA A 244 0.01 -18.18 -1.90
N ARG A 245 1.35 -18.24 -1.84
CA ARG A 245 2.11 -19.51 -1.79
C ARG A 245 1.90 -20.26 -0.48
N ASP A 246 1.60 -19.55 0.61
CA ASP A 246 1.33 -20.17 1.90
C ASP A 246 -0.12 -20.67 1.97
N PRO A 247 -0.39 -21.97 2.14
CA PRO A 247 -1.74 -22.49 2.31
C PRO A 247 -2.51 -21.85 3.47
N ALA A 248 -1.82 -21.36 4.51
CA ALA A 248 -2.44 -20.67 5.63
C ALA A 248 -3.00 -19.30 5.25
N ALA A 249 -2.50 -18.65 4.20
CA ALA A 249 -3.03 -17.39 3.68
C ALA A 249 -4.52 -17.50 3.31
N TRP A 250 -4.94 -18.69 2.87
CA TRP A 250 -6.30 -18.98 2.42
C TRP A 250 -7.26 -19.35 3.54
N ARG A 251 -6.78 -19.51 4.78
CA ARG A 251 -7.56 -19.92 5.97
C ARG A 251 -8.12 -18.74 6.76
N GLY A 252 -8.27 -17.58 6.12
CA GLY A 252 -8.81 -16.37 6.76
C GLY A 252 -10.24 -16.58 7.30
N PRO A 253 -10.61 -15.92 8.41
CA PRO A 253 -11.88 -16.14 9.11
C PRO A 253 -13.09 -15.69 8.29
N LYS A 254 -12.88 -14.73 7.38
CA LYS A 254 -13.88 -14.21 6.46
C LYS A 254 -13.37 -14.57 5.07
N GLY A 255 -13.98 -15.57 4.42
CA GLY A 255 -13.61 -15.99 3.08
C GLY A 255 -13.58 -14.83 2.06
N LEU A 256 -13.10 -15.10 0.85
CA LEU A 256 -12.82 -14.06 -0.15
C LEU A 256 -14.08 -13.26 -0.54
N ALA A 257 -14.08 -11.96 -0.28
CA ALA A 257 -15.14 -11.07 -0.74
C ALA A 257 -15.04 -10.83 -2.26
N ARG A 258 -15.98 -10.08 -2.82
CA ARG A 258 -15.95 -9.69 -4.25
C ARG A 258 -14.69 -8.92 -4.62
N LEU A 259 -14.27 -7.96 -3.79
CA LEU A 259 -13.08 -7.15 -4.06
C LEU A 259 -11.79 -7.99 -3.97
N ASP A 260 -11.71 -8.92 -3.02
CA ASP A 260 -10.58 -9.86 -2.90
C ASP A 260 -10.43 -10.72 -4.16
N ARG A 261 -11.54 -11.28 -4.65
CA ARG A 261 -11.58 -12.03 -5.92
C ARG A 261 -11.22 -11.18 -7.13
N THR A 262 -11.57 -9.89 -7.09
CA THR A 262 -11.15 -8.94 -8.13
C THR A 262 -9.64 -8.77 -8.13
N SER A 263 -9.04 -8.53 -6.96
CA SER A 263 -7.59 -8.43 -6.81
C SER A 263 -6.88 -9.70 -7.26
N LEU A 264 -7.37 -10.88 -6.87
CA LEU A 264 -6.84 -12.15 -7.36
C LEU A 264 -6.94 -12.31 -8.88
N THR A 265 -8.05 -11.88 -9.49
CA THR A 265 -8.20 -11.92 -10.95
C THR A 265 -7.18 -11.01 -11.64
N VAL A 266 -6.89 -9.84 -11.07
CA VAL A 266 -5.87 -8.93 -11.59
C VAL A 266 -4.48 -9.53 -11.46
N VAL A 267 -4.15 -10.12 -10.31
CA VAL A 267 -2.86 -10.80 -10.07
C VAL A 267 -2.67 -11.92 -11.08
N ASP A 268 -3.65 -12.83 -11.20
CA ASP A 268 -3.65 -13.95 -12.15
C ASP A 268 -3.40 -13.49 -13.60
N ALA A 269 -4.15 -12.47 -14.03
CA ALA A 269 -4.04 -11.93 -15.39
C ALA A 269 -2.72 -11.19 -15.66
N THR A 270 -2.02 -10.68 -14.64
CA THR A 270 -0.83 -9.84 -14.81
C THR A 270 0.45 -10.57 -14.44
N VAL A 271 0.69 -10.83 -13.15
CA VAL A 271 1.91 -11.46 -12.65
C VAL A 271 1.78 -12.98 -12.46
N GLY A 272 0.56 -13.52 -12.54
CA GLY A 272 0.26 -14.94 -12.33
C GLY A 272 0.06 -15.28 -10.85
N LEU A 273 -0.76 -16.29 -10.58
CA LEU A 273 -0.90 -16.90 -9.25
C LEU A 273 0.02 -18.12 -9.13
N PRO A 274 0.46 -18.46 -7.90
CA PRO A 274 1.28 -19.65 -7.68
C PRO A 274 0.49 -20.94 -7.94
N ASP A 275 1.21 -22.00 -8.25
CA ASP A 275 0.64 -23.35 -8.37
C ASP A 275 -0.02 -23.79 -7.07
N GLY A 276 -1.09 -24.60 -7.18
CA GLY A 276 -1.88 -25.02 -6.04
C GLY A 276 -2.82 -23.96 -5.46
N THR A 277 -2.91 -22.78 -6.09
CA THR A 277 -3.90 -21.76 -5.71
C THR A 277 -5.32 -22.34 -5.71
N PRO A 278 -6.07 -22.25 -4.59
CA PRO A 278 -7.45 -22.72 -4.52
C PRO A 278 -8.34 -22.07 -5.58
N ALA A 279 -9.30 -22.85 -6.11
CA ALA A 279 -10.24 -22.34 -7.09
C ALA A 279 -11.09 -21.19 -6.51
N PHE A 280 -11.21 -20.10 -7.26
CA PHE A 280 -12.05 -18.96 -6.91
C PHE A 280 -12.81 -18.44 -8.14
N ARG A 281 -13.94 -17.77 -7.90
CA ARG A 281 -14.72 -17.14 -8.97
C ARG A 281 -13.99 -15.89 -9.46
N ARG A 282 -13.47 -15.92 -10.69
CA ARG A 282 -12.86 -14.76 -11.37
C ARG A 282 -13.91 -13.67 -11.64
N THR A 283 -13.45 -12.43 -11.65
CA THR A 283 -14.29 -11.27 -11.98
C THR A 283 -13.60 -10.37 -12.99
N SER A 284 -14.27 -10.01 -14.08
CA SER A 284 -13.70 -9.07 -15.06
C SER A 284 -13.71 -7.62 -14.60
N SER A 285 -14.48 -7.30 -13.55
CA SER A 285 -14.50 -5.97 -12.93
C SER A 285 -13.09 -5.58 -12.51
N GLY A 286 -12.63 -4.37 -12.84
CA GLY A 286 -11.35 -3.85 -12.36
C GLY A 286 -10.12 -4.17 -13.22
N LEU A 287 -10.12 -5.21 -14.07
CA LEU A 287 -8.93 -5.55 -14.88
C LEU A 287 -8.54 -4.43 -15.86
N ALA A 288 -9.50 -3.87 -16.59
CA ALA A 288 -9.25 -2.75 -17.49
C ALA A 288 -8.69 -1.52 -16.74
N ARG A 289 -9.21 -1.27 -15.53
CA ARG A 289 -8.73 -0.21 -14.63
C ARG A 289 -7.29 -0.46 -14.19
N ALA A 290 -6.98 -1.68 -13.75
CA ALA A 290 -5.63 -2.11 -13.38
C ALA A 290 -4.62 -1.94 -14.53
N VAL A 291 -4.98 -2.44 -15.72
CA VAL A 291 -4.13 -2.32 -16.91
C VAL A 291 -3.86 -0.86 -17.28
N SER A 292 -4.86 0.00 -17.13
CA SER A 292 -4.71 1.45 -17.33
C SER A 292 -3.83 2.08 -16.24
N ALA A 293 -4.05 1.75 -14.97
CA ALA A 293 -3.33 2.31 -13.83
C ALA A 293 -1.83 1.98 -13.86
N GLN A 294 -1.47 0.77 -14.30
CA GLN A 294 -0.08 0.33 -14.40
C GLN A 294 0.74 1.14 -15.41
N ARG A 295 0.10 1.79 -16.40
CA ARG A 295 0.78 2.66 -17.37
C ARG A 295 0.93 4.10 -16.91
N ARG A 296 0.25 4.48 -15.82
CA ARG A 296 0.26 5.85 -15.29
C ARG A 296 1.48 6.05 -14.38
N PRO A 297 1.96 7.30 -14.25
CA PRO A 297 2.87 7.68 -13.15
C PRO A 297 2.27 7.29 -11.79
N VAL A 298 3.12 7.10 -10.78
CA VAL A 298 2.69 6.71 -9.42
C VAL A 298 1.71 7.73 -8.82
N ARG A 299 2.01 9.03 -8.99
CA ARG A 299 1.10 10.13 -8.64
C ARG A 299 0.41 10.62 -9.91
N PHE A 300 -0.84 10.20 -10.11
CA PHE A 300 -1.62 10.61 -11.28
C PHE A 300 -3.04 11.06 -10.87
N THR A 301 -3.37 12.29 -11.24
CA THR A 301 -4.70 12.88 -11.12
C THR A 301 -5.16 13.36 -12.48
N ARG A 302 -6.27 12.81 -13.00
CA ARG A 302 -6.80 13.21 -14.31
C ARG A 302 -7.45 14.59 -14.29
N PHE A 303 -8.12 14.91 -13.19
CA PHE A 303 -8.79 16.19 -12.94
C PHE A 303 -8.91 16.40 -11.42
N PRO A 304 -9.22 17.63 -10.95
CA PRO A 304 -9.43 17.90 -9.53
C PRO A 304 -10.50 16.98 -8.93
N GLY A 305 -10.13 16.18 -7.93
CA GLY A 305 -11.07 15.27 -7.24
C GLY A 305 -11.09 13.82 -7.76
N ASP A 306 -10.36 13.50 -8.83
CA ASP A 306 -10.21 12.13 -9.35
C ASP A 306 -9.73 11.13 -8.27
N ALA A 307 -8.77 11.52 -7.44
CA ALA A 307 -8.31 10.72 -6.30
C ALA A 307 -9.43 10.47 -5.26
N ALA A 308 -10.27 11.47 -4.99
CA ALA A 308 -11.40 11.34 -4.07
C ALA A 308 -12.48 10.39 -4.63
N MET A 309 -12.74 10.46 -5.94
CA MET A 309 -13.67 9.54 -6.61
C MET A 309 -13.15 8.10 -6.61
N ARG A 310 -11.85 7.88 -6.83
CA ARG A 310 -11.23 6.56 -6.69
C ARG A 310 -11.35 6.03 -5.26
N ALA A 311 -11.02 6.84 -4.27
CA ALA A 311 -11.13 6.46 -2.86
C ALA A 311 -12.58 6.13 -2.47
N ALA A 312 -13.56 6.89 -2.97
CA ALA A 312 -14.98 6.59 -2.77
C ALA A 312 -15.39 5.28 -3.47
N GLY A 313 -14.98 5.07 -4.72
CA GLY A 313 -15.24 3.83 -5.45
C GLY A 313 -14.66 2.60 -4.76
N TYR A 314 -13.45 2.73 -4.20
CA TYR A 314 -12.85 1.71 -3.34
C TYR A 314 -13.69 1.44 -2.10
N THR A 315 -14.00 2.49 -1.32
CA THR A 315 -14.72 2.37 -0.04
C THR A 315 -16.10 1.74 -0.24
N LEU A 316 -16.83 2.11 -1.31
CA LEU A 316 -18.11 1.48 -1.68
C LEU A 316 -17.95 0.00 -2.07
N ALA A 317 -16.92 -0.36 -2.82
CA ALA A 317 -16.66 -1.75 -3.21
C ALA A 317 -16.19 -2.62 -2.03
N ALA A 318 -15.53 -2.02 -1.04
CA ALA A 318 -15.04 -2.68 0.16
C ALA A 318 -16.08 -2.73 1.30
N SER A 319 -17.05 -1.83 1.29
CA SER A 319 -18.11 -1.67 2.30
C SER A 319 -18.89 -2.97 2.53
N ARG A 320 -19.16 -3.24 3.81
CA ARG A 320 -20.03 -4.34 4.26
C ARG A 320 -21.21 -3.88 5.10
N SER A 321 -21.32 -2.58 5.37
CA SER A 321 -22.35 -2.04 6.28
C SER A 321 -22.86 -0.67 5.83
N PRO A 322 -24.07 -0.27 6.27
CA PRO A 322 -24.57 1.09 6.07
C PRO A 322 -23.66 2.17 6.66
N ARG A 323 -22.90 1.83 7.72
CA ARG A 323 -21.91 2.72 8.34
C ARG A 323 -20.82 3.12 7.36
N ASP A 324 -20.31 2.19 6.55
CA ASP A 324 -19.28 2.46 5.55
C ASP A 324 -19.80 3.25 4.35
N VAL A 325 -21.09 3.11 4.03
CA VAL A 325 -21.76 3.97 3.04
C VAL A 325 -21.85 5.40 3.57
N ALA A 326 -22.31 5.59 4.80
CA ALA A 326 -22.37 6.91 5.44
C ALA A 326 -20.98 7.56 5.57
N LEU A 327 -19.96 6.77 5.91
CA LEU A 327 -18.56 7.18 5.91
C LEU A 327 -18.13 7.69 4.52
N THR A 328 -18.46 6.96 3.46
CA THR A 328 -18.09 7.35 2.10
C THR A 328 -18.73 8.68 1.70
N VAL A 329 -20.02 8.85 2.00
CA VAL A 329 -20.73 10.12 1.76
C VAL A 329 -20.09 11.26 2.54
N ALA A 330 -19.78 11.04 3.82
CA ALA A 330 -19.13 12.05 4.65
C ALA A 330 -17.74 12.44 4.12
N ARG A 331 -16.91 11.49 3.67
CA ARG A 331 -15.59 11.78 3.08
C ARG A 331 -15.68 12.53 1.75
N ILE A 332 -16.72 12.27 0.96
CA ILE A 332 -16.99 13.06 -0.25
C ILE A 332 -17.37 14.49 0.14
N ALA A 333 -18.28 14.67 1.10
CA ALA A 333 -18.78 15.97 1.54
C ALA A 333 -17.72 16.81 2.27
N LEU A 334 -16.91 16.16 3.12
CA LEU A 334 -15.92 16.77 4.00
C LEU A 334 -14.60 15.98 3.97
N PRO A 335 -13.77 16.09 2.92
CA PRO A 335 -12.55 15.29 2.81
C PRO A 335 -11.56 15.63 3.93
N PRO A 336 -11.14 14.67 4.78
CA PRO A 336 -10.33 14.93 5.97
C PRO A 336 -9.08 15.77 5.69
N LEU A 337 -8.36 15.46 4.60
CA LEU A 337 -7.12 16.14 4.21
C LEU A 337 -7.30 17.58 3.70
N ARG A 338 -8.53 17.96 3.31
CA ARG A 338 -8.81 19.28 2.74
C ARG A 338 -9.45 20.24 3.73
N VAL A 339 -9.80 19.76 4.92
CA VAL A 339 -10.55 20.53 5.92
C VAL A 339 -9.78 20.67 7.23
N THR A 340 -8.54 20.17 7.30
CA THR A 340 -7.67 20.28 8.48
C THR A 340 -7.39 21.72 8.92
N HIS A 341 -7.52 22.69 8.02
CA HIS A 341 -7.38 24.12 8.32
C HIS A 341 -8.64 24.77 8.91
N LEU A 342 -9.78 24.07 8.97
CA LEU A 342 -11.02 24.64 9.52
C LEU A 342 -10.93 24.70 11.04
N THR A 343 -10.86 25.91 11.59
CA THR A 343 -10.86 26.21 13.03
C THR A 343 -12.27 26.36 13.63
N ASP A 344 -13.28 25.87 12.90
CA ASP A 344 -14.69 25.92 13.27
C ASP A 344 -14.97 25.32 14.65
N ARG A 345 -15.82 25.99 15.44
CA ARG A 345 -16.24 25.50 16.78
C ARG A 345 -17.08 24.21 16.73
N GLY A 346 -17.68 23.88 15.59
CA GLY A 346 -18.52 22.69 15.46
C GLY A 346 -18.69 22.17 14.03
N PRO A 347 -19.20 20.93 13.87
CA PRO A 347 -19.26 20.23 12.58
C PRO A 347 -20.19 20.89 11.56
N VAL A 348 -21.31 21.48 12.01
CA VAL A 348 -22.31 22.09 11.11
C VAL A 348 -21.74 23.33 10.41
N SER A 349 -21.07 24.22 11.16
CA SER A 349 -20.47 25.42 10.58
C SER A 349 -19.28 25.08 9.68
N ALA A 350 -18.54 24.02 10.01
CA ALA A 350 -17.44 23.52 9.19
C ALA A 350 -17.92 22.90 7.88
N ILE A 351 -18.99 22.09 7.91
CA ILE A 351 -19.61 21.52 6.70
C ILE A 351 -20.12 22.66 5.82
N ALA A 352 -20.83 23.65 6.39
CA ALA A 352 -21.30 24.81 5.64
C ALA A 352 -20.13 25.58 5.01
N ARG A 353 -19.04 25.86 5.76
CA ARG A 353 -17.84 26.51 5.23
C ARG A 353 -17.12 25.68 4.18
N ALA A 354 -16.99 24.37 4.36
CA ALA A 354 -16.36 23.49 3.38
C ALA A 354 -17.15 23.44 2.07
N LEU A 355 -18.49 23.38 2.15
CA LEU A 355 -19.37 23.43 0.99
C LEU A 355 -19.34 24.80 0.30
N LEU A 356 -19.33 25.91 1.06
CA LEU A 356 -19.19 27.27 0.54
C LEU A 356 -17.81 27.51 -0.10
N ALA A 357 -16.74 27.00 0.48
CA ALA A 357 -15.40 27.09 -0.09
C ALA A 357 -15.30 26.31 -1.41
N ARG A 358 -16.02 25.18 -1.53
CA ARG A 358 -16.13 24.40 -2.76
C ARG A 358 -16.97 25.10 -3.83
N SER A 359 -18.07 25.74 -3.47
CA SER A 359 -18.90 26.46 -4.44
C SER A 359 -18.24 27.75 -4.97
N ARG A 360 -17.32 28.33 -4.19
CA ARG A 360 -16.54 29.52 -4.58
C ARG A 360 -15.28 29.21 -5.39
N ARG A 361 -14.81 27.96 -5.39
CA ARG A 361 -13.71 27.51 -6.25
C ARG A 361 -14.28 27.01 -7.58
N SER A 362 -14.30 27.87 -8.59
CA SER A 362 -14.49 27.45 -9.99
C SER A 362 -13.44 26.40 -10.38
N PRO A 363 -13.71 25.51 -11.36
CA PRO A 363 -12.74 24.51 -11.80
C PRO A 363 -11.62 25.17 -12.61
N GLY A 364 -10.61 25.65 -11.89
CA GLY A 364 -9.41 26.31 -12.37
C GLY A 364 -8.79 26.97 -11.14
N TRP A 365 -7.49 26.79 -10.93
CA TRP A 365 -6.71 27.23 -9.75
C TRP A 365 -6.66 26.21 -8.59
N ASP A 366 -5.67 25.31 -8.70
CA ASP A 366 -4.55 25.23 -7.74
C ASP A 366 -3.49 24.27 -8.33
N GLU A 367 -2.60 24.83 -9.15
CA GLU A 367 -1.26 24.29 -9.42
C GLU A 367 -0.30 24.89 -8.38
N HIS A 368 0.65 24.07 -7.93
CA HIS A 368 1.78 24.38 -7.05
C HIS A 368 1.50 24.58 -5.56
N ARG A 369 1.59 23.47 -4.80
CA ARG A 369 2.52 23.32 -3.67
C ARG A 369 2.68 21.86 -3.26
#